data_AF-A0A0F8XKJ5-F1
#
_entry.id   AF-A0A0F8XKJ5-F1
#
_cell.length_a   1.000
_cell.length_b   1.000
_cell.length_c   1.000
_cell.angle_alpha   90.00
_cell.angle_beta   90.00
_cell.angle_gamma   90.00
#
_symmetry.space_group_name_H-M   'P 1'
#
loop_
_entity.id
_entity.type
_entity.pdbx_description
1 polymer ?
#
loop_
_entity_poly.entity_id
_entity_poly.type
_entity_poly.pdbx_seq_one_letter_code
_entity_poly.pdbx_strand_id
1 'polypeptide(L)' 'MKKFRIPRFSRTLSGWLNLLIDKGFILENFCEPFADDETIKEFPTEYDSRIIPWFLIIRCRKTEKNAN' A
#
# COMPACT_ATOMS: atom_id res chain seq x y z
N MET A 1 12.29 -22.94 23.74
CA MET A 1 12.39 -22.60 22.30
C MET A 1 11.56 -21.35 22.02
N LYS A 2 12.13 -20.33 21.36
CA LYS A 2 11.37 -19.11 21.00
C LYS A 2 10.61 -19.41 19.69
N LYS A 3 9.29 -19.21 19.68
CA LYS A 3 8.47 -19.37 18.46
C LYS A 3 8.97 -18.41 17.38
N PHE A 4 9.05 -18.88 16.14
CA PHE A 4 9.29 -18.03 14.97
C PHE A 4 8.28 -16.87 14.94
N ARG A 5 8.75 -15.67 14.58
CA ARG A 5 7.92 -14.47 14.45
C ARG A 5 8.27 -13.75 13.16
N ILE A 6 7.25 -13.42 12.38
CA ILE A 6 7.40 -12.60 11.17
C ILE A 6 7.51 -11.13 11.63
N PRO A 7 8.57 -10.39 11.25
CA PRO A 7 8.66 -8.97 11.56
C PRO A 7 7.57 -8.20 10.81
N ARG A 8 6.84 -7.33 11.52
CA ARG A 8 5.90 -6.38 10.92
C ARG A 8 6.46 -4.97 11.05
N PHE A 9 6.54 -4.26 9.94
CA PHE A 9 6.98 -2.87 9.89
C PHE A 9 5.79 -1.95 9.65
N SER A 10 5.00 -1.73 10.70
CA SER A 10 3.86 -0.83 10.63
C SER A 10 4.33 0.62 10.55
N ARG A 11 3.89 1.34 9.52
CA ARG A 11 4.01 2.80 9.41
C ARG A 11 2.62 3.38 9.22
N THR A 12 2.43 4.62 9.66
CA THR A 12 1.24 5.39 9.28
C THR A 12 1.23 5.63 7.77
N LEU A 13 0.08 6.00 7.22
CA LEU A 13 -0.02 6.46 5.82
C LEU A 13 1.01 7.55 5.53
N SER A 14 1.03 8.62 6.34
CA SER A 14 2.02 9.69 6.23
C SER A 14 3.46 9.20 6.30
N GLY A 15 3.75 8.19 7.12
CA GLY A 15 5.07 7.58 7.24
C GLY A 15 5.54 6.87 5.97
N TRP A 16 4.63 6.26 5.21
CA TRP A 16 4.94 5.70 3.89
C TRP A 16 5.08 6.78 2.81
N LEU A 17 4.15 7.75 2.78
CA LEU A 17 4.14 8.80 1.75
C LEU A 17 5.37 9.71 1.85
N ASN A 18 5.69 10.17 3.06
CA ASN A 18 6.86 11.04 3.29
C ASN A 18 8.16 10.29 3.00
N LEU A 19 8.25 9.00 3.34
CA LEU A 19 9.42 8.18 3.00
C LEU A 19 9.69 8.18 1.49
N LEU A 20 8.66 8.06 0.65
CA LEU A 20 8.83 8.09 -0.80
C LEU A 20 9.25 9.47 -1.30
N ILE A 21 8.62 10.54 -0.79
CA ILE A 21 8.97 11.93 -1.12
C ILE A 21 10.43 12.24 -0.75
N ASP A 22 10.85 11.90 0.46
CA ASP A 22 12.22 12.12 0.95
C ASP A 22 13.28 11.38 0.12
N LYS A 23 12.88 10.28 -0.53
CA LYS A 23 13.73 9.50 -1.44
C LYS A 23 13.71 10.02 -2.88
N GLY A 24 13.03 11.14 -3.14
CA GLY A 24 13.00 11.79 -4.45
C GLY A 24 12.03 11.14 -5.43
N PHE A 25 10.98 10.49 -4.93
CA PHE A 25 9.88 10.03 -5.78
C PHE A 25 8.80 11.09 -5.89
N ILE A 26 8.25 11.22 -7.10
CA ILE A 26 6.98 11.90 -7.33
C ILE A 26 5.87 10.86 -7.17
N LEU A 27 4.89 11.15 -6.32
CA LEU A 27 3.71 10.31 -6.13
C LEU A 27 2.70 10.63 -7.24
N GLU A 28 2.25 9.61 -7.96
CA GLU A 28 1.43 9.80 -9.17
C GLU A 28 0.02 9.22 -9.05
N ASN A 29 -0.15 8.13 -8.30
CA ASN A 29 -1.48 7.55 -8.03
C ASN A 29 -1.48 6.71 -6.75
N PHE A 30 -2.65 6.60 -6.12
CA PHE A 30 -2.90 5.76 -4.96
C PHE A 30 -4.09 4.86 -5.27
N CYS A 31 -3.99 3.58 -4.90
CA CYS A 31 -5.07 2.62 -5.04
C CYS A 31 -5.18 1.81 -3.76
N GLU A 32 -6.39 1.79 -3.21
CA GLU A 32 -6.80 0.91 -2.12
C GLU A 32 -7.78 -0.10 -2.72
N PRO A 33 -7.31 -1.31 -3.11
CA PRO A 33 -8.15 -2.28 -3.80
C PRO A 33 -9.27 -2.78 -2.90
N PHE A 34 -10.44 -2.98 -3.50
CA PHE A 34 -11.58 -3.66 -2.90
C PHE A 34 -12.18 -4.63 -3.93
N ALA A 35 -12.80 -5.71 -3.46
CA ALA A 35 -13.40 -6.71 -4.33
C ALA A 35 -14.65 -6.16 -5.06
N ASP A 36 -14.75 -6.39 -6.37
CA ASP A 36 -15.94 -6.10 -7.17
C ASP A 36 -17.06 -7.14 -6.93
N ASP A 37 -18.22 -6.92 -7.56
CA ASP A 37 -19.42 -7.74 -7.29
C ASP A 37 -19.23 -9.18 -7.78
N GLU A 38 -18.58 -9.35 -8.94
CA GLU A 38 -18.20 -10.63 -9.49
C GLU A 38 -17.25 -11.39 -8.55
N THR A 39 -16.21 -10.72 -8.03
CA THR A 39 -15.25 -11.30 -7.09
C THR A 39 -15.92 -11.71 -5.78
N ILE A 40 -16.84 -10.91 -5.24
CA ILE A 40 -17.56 -11.26 -3.99
C ILE A 40 -18.51 -12.43 -4.20
N LYS A 41 -19.13 -12.54 -5.37
CA LYS A 41 -19.99 -13.68 -5.67
C LYS A 41 -19.21 -15.00 -5.64
N GLU A 42 -17.98 -14.99 -6.16
CA GLU A 42 -17.10 -16.16 -6.15
C GLU A 42 -16.42 -16.38 -4.79
N PHE A 43 -16.04 -15.29 -4.11
CA PHE A 43 -15.34 -15.29 -2.83
C PHE A 43 -16.03 -14.39 -1.79
N PRO A 44 -17.15 -14.85 -1.18
CA PRO A 44 -17.92 -14.01 -0.25
C PRO A 44 -17.14 -13.52 0.97
N THR A 45 -16.08 -14.23 1.37
CA THR A 45 -15.21 -13.84 2.49
C THR A 45 -14.38 -12.58 2.22
N GLU A 46 -14.22 -12.17 0.95
CA GLU A 46 -13.49 -10.97 0.57
C GLU A 46 -14.30 -9.68 0.72
N TYR A 47 -15.57 -9.77 1.15
CA TYR A 47 -16.44 -8.61 1.38
C TYR A 47 -15.83 -7.58 2.33
N ASP A 48 -15.03 -8.02 3.31
CA ASP A 48 -14.35 -7.14 4.27
C ASP A 48 -13.46 -6.09 3.58
N SER A 49 -12.92 -6.39 2.39
CA SER A 49 -12.13 -5.43 1.60
C SER A 49 -12.93 -4.19 1.15
N ARG A 50 -14.27 -4.25 1.14
CA ARG A 50 -15.16 -3.09 0.89
C ARG A 50 -15.36 -2.20 2.12
N ILE A 51 -15.02 -2.70 3.30
CA ILE A 51 -15.18 -1.98 4.56
C ILE A 51 -13.83 -1.43 5.02
N ILE A 52 -12.77 -2.25 4.93
CA ILE A 52 -11.42 -1.91 5.36
C ILE A 52 -10.42 -2.20 4.24
N PRO A 53 -9.61 -1.21 3.83
CA PRO A 53 -8.58 -1.42 2.81
C PRO A 53 -7.42 -2.24 3.39
N TRP A 54 -7.24 -3.46 2.90
CA TRP A 54 -6.14 -4.33 3.31
C TRP A 54 -4.79 -3.94 2.68
N PHE A 55 -4.83 -3.24 1.55
CA PHE A 55 -3.65 -2.89 0.76
C PHE A 55 -3.67 -1.43 0.36
N LEU A 56 -2.47 -0.83 0.31
CA LEU A 56 -2.22 0.47 -0.29
C LEU A 56 -1.18 0.28 -1.40
N ILE A 57 -1.59 0.50 -2.64
CA ILE A 57 -0.73 0.46 -3.82
C ILE A 57 -0.42 1.89 -4.23
N ILE A 58 0.87 2.19 -4.35
CA ILE A 58 1.35 3.54 -4.68
C ILE A 58 2.09 3.47 -6.01
N ARG A 59 1.62 4.22 -7.00
CA ARG A 59 2.40 4.48 -8.21
C ARG A 59 3.23 5.73 -7.99
N CYS A 60 4.52 5.61 -8.20
CA CYS A 60 5.45 6.71 -8.08
C CYS A 60 6.54 6.61 -9.14
N ARG A 61 7.13 7.77 -9.48
CA ARG A 61 8.21 7.88 -10.44
C ARG A 61 9.42 8.49 -9.77
N LYS A 62 10.57 7.84 -9.92
CA LYS A 62 11.84 8.40 -9.45
C LYS A 62 12.25 9.53 -10.38
N THR A 63 12.55 10.70 -9.82
CA THR A 63 13.24 11.75 -10.56
C THR A 63 14.72 11.65 -10.30
N GLU A 64 15.55 11.87 -11.32
CA GLU A 64 16.94 12.21 -11.06
C GLU A 64 16.94 13.53 -10.27
N LYS A 65 17.66 13.56 -9.14
CA LYS A 65 18.07 14.85 -8.60
C LYS A 65 18.99 15.43 -9.65
N ASN A 66 18.48 16.32 -10.50
CA ASN A 66 19.34 17.06 -11.41
C ASN A 66 20.46 17.69 -10.56
N ALA A 67 21.69 17.38 -10.98
CA ALA A 67 22.87 18.13 -10.66
C ALA A 67 22.55 19.63 -10.85
N ASN A 68 22.35 20.31 -9.74
CA ASN A 68 22.42 21.75 -9.62
C ASN A 68 23.38 22.03 -8.47
#